data_AF-A0A6I1W527-F1
#
_entry.id   AF-A0A6I1W527-F1
#
_cell.length_a   1.000
_cell.length_b   1.000
_cell.length_c   1.000
_cell.angle_alpha   90.00
_cell.angle_beta   90.00
_cell.angle_gamma   90.00
#
_symmetry.space_group_name_H-M   'P 1'
#
loop_
_entity.id
_entity.type
_entity.pdbx_description
1 polymer ?
#
loop_
_entity_poly.entity_id
_entity_poly.type
_entity_poly.pdbx_seq_one_letter_code
_entity_poly.pdbx_strand_id
1 'polypeptide(L)' 'KGWMSKIWLWVFCISFVILGVLGVLSPTPERTLLSQVCTFLYFAYFILMPFYTRLEKTKPVPERVTG' A
#
# COMPACT_ATOMS: atom_id res chain seq x y z
N LYS A 1 -10.63 -1.01 -13.80
CA LYS A 1 -10.10 -0.71 -12.46
C LYS A 1 -8.72 -1.32 -12.43
N GLY A 2 -7.70 -0.48 -12.36
CA GLY A 2 -6.35 -0.90 -12.69
C GLY A 2 -5.79 -1.86 -11.66
N TRP A 3 -4.92 -2.73 -12.15
CA TRP A 3 -4.33 -3.82 -11.39
C TRP A 3 -3.27 -3.30 -10.41
N MET A 4 -2.67 -2.13 -10.71
CA MET A 4 -1.62 -1.50 -9.93
C MET A 4 -2.13 -1.03 -8.56
N SER A 5 -3.30 -0.38 -8.50
CA SER A 5 -3.90 0.01 -7.22
C SER A 5 -4.16 -1.19 -6.31
N LYS A 6 -4.55 -2.34 -6.89
CA LYS A 6 -4.82 -3.57 -6.13
C LYS A 6 -3.54 -4.21 -5.58
N ILE A 7 -2.45 -4.19 -6.34
CA ILE A 7 -1.13 -4.68 -5.91
C ILE A 7 -0.60 -3.84 -4.75
N TRP A 8 -0.71 -2.51 -4.83
CA TRP A 8 -0.27 -1.62 -3.76
C TRP A 8 -1.09 -1.78 -2.48
N LEU A 9 -2.40 -2.00 -2.58
CA LEU A 9 -3.25 -2.34 -1.43
C LEU A 9 -2.82 -3.64 -0.74
N TRP A 10 -2.45 -4.65 -1.53
CA TRP A 10 -1.93 -5.91 -1.00
C TRP A 10 -0.60 -5.73 -0.27
N VAL A 11 0.35 -4.99 -0.85
CA VAL A 11 1.63 -4.66 -0.22
C VAL A 11 1.43 -3.88 1.08
N PHE A 12 0.51 -2.92 1.10
CA PHE A 12 0.14 -2.18 2.30
C PHE A 12 -0.39 -3.11 3.40
N CYS A 13 -1.34 -3.98 3.08
CA CYS A 13 -1.93 -4.90 4.03
C CYS A 13 -0.88 -5.87 4.63
N ILE A 14 0.00 -6.41 3.79
CA ILE A 14 1.11 -7.27 4.22
C ILE A 14 2.08 -6.52 5.14
N SER A 15 2.47 -5.29 4.78
CA SER A 15 3.36 -4.46 5.60
C SER A 15 2.76 -4.19 7.00
N PHE A 16 1.45 -3.97 7.07
CA PHE A 16 0.73 -3.69 8.32
C PHE A 16 0.71 -4.90 9.25
N VAL A 17 0.46 -6.10 8.71
CA VAL A 17 0.48 -7.35 9.47
C VAL A 17 1.89 -7.66 9.98
N ILE A 18 2.91 -7.51 9.14
CA ILE A 18 4.32 -7.75 9.51
C ILE A 18 4.73 -6.80 10.63
N LEU A 19 4.47 -5.50 10.51
CA LEU A 19 4.75 -4.52 11.56
C LEU A 19 4.01 -4.82 12.86
N GLY A 20 2.73 -5.21 12.78
CA GLY A 20 1.94 -5.58 13.95
C GLY A 20 2.52 -6.79 14.70
N VAL A 21 2.94 -7.82 13.98
CA VAL A 21 3.57 -9.01 14.57
C VAL A 21 4.96 -8.69 15.13
N LEU A 22 5.79 -7.94 14.41
CA LEU A 22 7.11 -7.54 14.88
C LEU A 22 7.05 -6.57 16.08
N GLY A 23 5.98 -5.76 16.20
CA GLY A 23 5.80 -4.84 17.32
C GLY A 23 5.51 -5.52 18.66
N VAL A 24 4.99 -6.75 18.64
CA VAL A 24 4.72 -7.54 19.86
C VAL A 24 5.93 -8.37 20.29
N LEU A 25 6.84 -8.66 19.36
CA LEU A 25 8.01 -9.49 19.60
C LEU A 25 9.22 -8.66 20.04
N SER A 26 10.14 -9.28 20.79
CA SER A 26 11.38 -8.62 21.20
C SER A 26 12.20 -8.14 20.00
N PRO A 27 12.75 -6.91 20.06
CA PRO A 27 13.53 -6.34 18.97
C PRO A 27 14.85 -7.11 18.82
N THR A 28 15.02 -7.78 17.68
CA THR A 28 16.31 -8.34 17.25
C THR A 28 16.87 -7.47 16.11
N PRO A 29 18.19 -7.41 15.89
CA PRO A 29 18.79 -6.55 14.86
C PRO A 29 18.17 -6.74 13.47
N GLU A 30 17.90 -7.99 13.10
CA GLU A 30 17.26 -8.37 11.84
C GLU A 30 15.80 -7.89 11.75
N ARG A 31 15.05 -8.00 12.86
CA ARG A 31 13.66 -7.54 12.97
C ARG A 31 13.55 -6.04 12.99
N THR A 32 14.50 -5.34 13.59
CA THR A 32 14.56 -3.88 13.59
C THR A 32 14.78 -3.33 12.19
N LEU A 33 15.68 -3.94 11.40
CA LEU A 33 15.87 -3.58 9.99
C LEU A 33 14.61 -3.85 9.16
N LEU A 34 13.99 -5.02 9.33
CA LEU A 34 12.75 -5.37 8.61
C LEU A 34 11.59 -4.42 8.99
N SER A 35 11.48 -4.08 10.27
CA SER A 35 10.52 -3.10 10.78
C SER A 35 10.71 -1.76 10.09
N GLN A 36 11.93 -1.18 10.10
CA GLN A 36 12.22 0.10 9.44
C GLN A 36 11.84 0.11 7.95
N VAL A 37 12.17 -0.95 7.22
CA VAL A 37 11.80 -1.08 5.80
C VAL A 37 10.28 -1.16 5.62
N CYS A 38 9.57 -1.92 6.47
CA CYS A 38 8.11 -1.99 6.42
C CYS A 38 7.46 -0.65 6.76
N THR A 39 7.97 0.10 7.74
CA THR A 39 7.43 1.44 8.06
C THR A 39 7.66 2.41 6.91
N PHE A 40 8.82 2.35 6.24
CA PHE A 40 9.07 3.13 5.04
C PHE A 40 8.09 2.78 3.92
N LEU A 41 7.87 1.48 3.64
CA LEU A 41 6.89 1.03 2.66
C LEU A 41 5.45 1.43 3.00
N TYR A 42 5.09 1.42 4.30
CA TYR A 42 3.79 1.86 4.78
C TYR A 42 3.52 3.34 4.46
N PHE A 43 4.48 4.22 4.72
CA PHE A 43 4.35 5.64 4.36
C PHE A 43 4.46 5.87 2.85
N ALA A 44 5.32 5.12 2.16
CA ALA A 44 5.44 5.17 0.70
C ALA A 44 4.11 4.82 0.01
N TYR A 45 3.31 3.90 0.55
CA TYR A 45 1.97 3.61 0.02
C TYR A 45 1.08 4.87 -0.03
N PHE A 46 1.05 5.66 1.04
CA PHE A 46 0.26 6.90 1.09
C PHE A 46 0.82 7.98 0.16
N ILE A 47 2.14 8.13 0.09
CA ILE A 47 2.80 9.13 -0.77
C ILE A 47 2.61 8.79 -2.26
N LEU A 48 2.69 7.51 -2.62
CA LEU A 48 2.53 7.09 -4.00
C LEU A 48 1.06 6.85 -4.38
N MET A 49 0.12 6.85 -3.41
CA MET A 49 -1.32 6.83 -3.67
C MET A 49 -1.77 7.85 -4.74
N PRO A 50 -1.42 9.16 -4.67
CA PRO A 50 -1.75 10.14 -5.72
C PRO A 50 -1.04 9.88 -7.06
N PHE A 51 0.15 9.29 -7.06
CA PHE A 51 0.88 8.96 -8.29
C PHE A 51 0.21 7.81 -9.05
N TYR A 52 -0.14 6.71 -8.35
CA TYR A 52 -0.78 5.55 -8.98
C TYR A 52 -2.19 5.83 -9.46
N THR A 53 -2.96 6.62 -8.70
CA THR A 53 -4.31 7.01 -9.11
C THR A 53 -4.33 7.99 -10.28
N ARG A 54 -3.29 8.82 -10.48
CA ARG A 54 -3.17 9.65 -11.69
C ARG A 54 -2.69 8.89 -12.93
N LEU A 55 -1.81 7.89 -12.76
CA LEU A 55 -1.34 7.07 -13.88
C LEU A 55 -2.37 6.02 -14.33
N GLU A 56 -3.26 5.58 -13.45
CA GLU A 56 -4.37 4.72 -13.85
C GLU A 56 -5.41 5.50 -14.67
N LYS A 57 -5.46 5.22 -15.98
CA LYS A 57 -6.56 5.65 -16.84
C LYS A 57 -7.88 5.05 -16.31
N THR A 58 -8.72 5.91 -15.74
CA THR A 58 -10.09 5.58 -15.39
C THR A 58 -10.83 5.10 -16.63
N LYS A 59 -11.45 3.92 -16.55
CA LYS A 59 -12.44 3.52 -17.56
C LYS A 59 -13.54 4.60 -17.61
N PRO A 60 -14.05 4.96 -18.79
CA PRO A 60 -15.11 5.96 -18.93
C PRO A 60 -16.27 5.58 -17.99
N VAL A 61 -16.81 6.58 -17.32
CA VAL A 61 -17.96 6.42 -16.42
C VAL A 61 -19.09 5.81 -17.25
N PRO A 62 -19.76 4.75 -16.78
CA PRO A 62 -20.86 4.16 -17.53
C PRO A 62 -21.96 5.21 -17.76
N GLU A 63 -22.49 5.24 -18.98
CA GLU A 63 -23.43 6.23 -19.56
C GLU A 63 -24.75 6.44 -18.78
N ARG A 64 -24.97 5.67 -17.72
CA ARG A 64 -26.13 5.76 -16.80
C ARG A 64 -26.12 6.97 -15.85
N VAL A 65 -25.26 7.95 -16.08
CA VAL A 65 -25.22 9.23 -15.34
C VAL A 65 -25.26 10.45 -16.26
N THR A 66 -25.48 10.25 -17.56
CA THR A 66 -25.77 11.30 -18.54
C THR A 66 -27.21 11.12 -19.03
N GLY A 67 -28.18 11.53 -18.21
CA GLY A 67 -29.57 11.80 -18.61
C GLY A 67 -30.36 10.61 -19.15
#